data_AF-A0A7K3EX89-F1
#
_entry.id   AF-A0A7K3EX89-F1
#
_cell.length_a   1.000
_cell.length_b   1.000
_cell.length_c   1.000
_cell.angle_alpha   90.00
_cell.angle_beta   90.00
_cell.angle_gamma   90.00
#
_symmetry.space_group_name_H-M   'P 1'
#
loop_
_entity.id
_entity.type
_entity.pdbx_description
1 polymer ?
#
loop_
_entity_poly.entity_id
_entity_poly.type
_entity_poly.pdbx_seq_one_letter_code
_entity_poly.pdbx_strand_id
1 'polypeptide(L)'
;MVRIAGRFGRVEPRAAARSYLLGLLSSVERKNCWQLAEQAGHTRPGPLQRLLRYARWDADAVRDDLRAYAAEHLGADGSVLVVDETGFLKKGRSLAGVQRQYTGTAGRIENAQVGVFLALATSRGRALIGRRLYLPEHSWCTDPGRRLVAGIPETVQFATKPQLAGEIITAVLDAGIGASRVTGDEAYGQDPRPRAGLEARGTGYVMAVACSMRVRINHGRTAVRADTVVGRLPATAWQRHRAGNGAKGPRYYDWAWIHIGTSSHHHLLIRRNRTTGELAFYLCWSPTEVSLSELVRVAGIRWSAEECFQAAKSQVGLDHYQVRHWTSWHRHITLAMHALAFLTALAADAAPQRPADPHHPAHSSGPIALTVPEIRRLFGALFHPPAVPAVRLLHWSNWRRRHQATARRSHYRRRTADESAG
;
A
#
# COMPACT_ATOMS: atom_id res chain seq x y z
N MET A 1 -7.97 -7.95 17.63
CA MET A 1 -9.45 -7.86 17.80
C MET A 1 -9.90 -6.81 18.80
N VAL A 2 -9.32 -6.74 20.02
CA VAL A 2 -9.77 -5.80 21.08
C VAL A 2 -9.92 -4.37 20.55
N ARG A 3 -8.89 -3.86 19.85
CA ARG A 3 -8.89 -2.49 19.31
C ARG A 3 -10.05 -2.15 18.38
N ILE A 4 -10.48 -3.08 17.53
CA ILE A 4 -11.51 -2.84 16.52
C ILE A 4 -12.88 -3.39 16.93
N ALA A 5 -12.98 -4.02 18.11
CA ALA A 5 -14.18 -4.72 18.56
C ALA A 5 -15.39 -3.79 18.65
N GLY A 6 -15.19 -2.55 19.12
CA GLY A 6 -16.23 -1.53 19.23
C GLY A 6 -16.77 -1.03 17.89
N ARG A 7 -16.10 -1.34 16.76
CA ARG A 7 -16.57 -0.96 15.41
C ARG A 7 -17.67 -1.90 14.87
N PHE A 8 -18.01 -2.94 15.61
CA PHE A 8 -19.04 -3.91 15.25
C PHE A 8 -20.19 -3.84 16.27
N GLY A 9 -21.32 -3.26 15.86
CA GLY A 9 -22.51 -3.14 16.73
C GLY A 9 -23.22 -4.46 17.05
N ARG A 10 -22.75 -5.59 16.50
CA ARG A 10 -23.33 -6.92 16.70
C ARG A 10 -22.24 -7.97 16.87
N VAL A 11 -22.55 -9.01 17.66
CA VAL A 11 -21.62 -10.10 17.95
C VAL A 11 -21.29 -10.94 16.72
N GLU A 12 -22.24 -11.14 15.79
CA GLU A 12 -22.04 -12.02 14.64
C GLU A 12 -21.07 -11.43 13.61
N PRO A 13 -21.19 -10.16 13.18
CA PRO A 13 -20.15 -9.51 12.37
C PRO A 13 -18.79 -9.44 13.06
N ARG A 14 -18.75 -9.22 14.38
CA ARG A 14 -17.50 -9.22 15.15
C ARG A 14 -16.82 -10.59 15.12
N ALA A 15 -17.58 -11.66 15.35
CA ALA A 15 -17.08 -13.02 15.27
C ALA A 15 -16.60 -13.37 13.85
N ALA A 16 -17.38 -12.99 12.82
CA ALA A 16 -16.98 -13.18 11.43
C ALA A 16 -15.70 -12.40 11.08
N ALA A 17 -15.53 -11.16 11.58
CA ALA A 17 -14.32 -10.37 11.39
C ALA A 17 -13.09 -11.04 12.05
N ARG A 18 -13.26 -11.59 13.26
CA ARG A 18 -12.22 -12.40 13.91
C ARG A 18 -11.85 -13.61 13.06
N SER A 19 -12.83 -14.39 12.61
CA SER A 19 -12.59 -15.55 11.74
C SER A 19 -11.90 -15.15 10.44
N TYR A 20 -12.29 -14.01 9.86
CA TYR A 20 -11.66 -13.49 8.64
C TYR A 20 -10.19 -13.17 8.88
N LEU A 21 -9.85 -12.40 9.93
CA LEU A 21 -8.47 -12.05 10.27
C LEU A 21 -7.62 -13.28 10.59
N LEU A 22 -8.12 -14.22 11.39
CA LEU A 22 -7.42 -15.48 11.66
C LEU A 22 -7.18 -16.27 10.38
N GLY A 23 -8.15 -16.28 9.46
CA GLY A 23 -7.99 -16.88 8.14
C GLY A 23 -6.95 -16.18 7.25
N LEU A 24 -6.84 -14.85 7.32
CA LEU A 24 -5.77 -14.10 6.64
C LEU A 24 -4.39 -14.47 7.19
N LEU A 25 -4.28 -14.65 8.51
CA LEU A 25 -3.04 -15.02 9.20
C LEU A 25 -2.68 -16.51 9.08
N SER A 26 -3.60 -17.37 8.62
CA SER A 26 -3.37 -18.82 8.56
C SER A 26 -2.47 -19.27 7.40
N SER A 27 -2.28 -20.59 7.27
CA SER A 27 -1.59 -21.23 6.14
C SER A 27 -2.46 -21.41 4.88
N VAL A 28 -3.73 -20.97 4.88
CA VAL A 28 -4.61 -21.07 3.70
C VAL A 28 -3.94 -20.41 2.49
N GLU A 29 -3.77 -21.16 1.41
CA GLU A 29 -3.07 -20.74 0.19
C GLU A 29 -3.69 -19.46 -0.41
N ARG A 30 -5.00 -19.49 -0.69
CA ARG A 30 -5.70 -18.37 -1.30
C ARG A 30 -6.78 -17.80 -0.38
N LYS A 31 -6.60 -16.52 -0.03
CA LYS A 31 -7.36 -15.81 1.02
C LYS A 31 -8.71 -15.25 0.52
N ASN A 32 -9.50 -16.07 -0.16
CA ASN A 32 -10.87 -15.72 -0.58
C ASN A 32 -11.93 -16.20 0.44
N CYS A 33 -13.15 -15.67 0.35
CA CYS A 33 -14.20 -15.99 1.32
C CYS A 33 -14.57 -17.48 1.41
N TRP A 34 -14.26 -18.31 0.41
CA TRP A 34 -14.59 -19.73 0.45
C TRP A 34 -13.60 -20.48 1.33
N GLN A 35 -12.31 -20.36 1.01
CA GLN A 35 -11.25 -21.04 1.76
C GLN A 35 -11.12 -20.49 3.18
N LEU A 36 -11.32 -19.18 3.36
CA LEU A 36 -11.36 -18.59 4.70
C LEU A 36 -12.55 -19.10 5.53
N ALA A 37 -13.70 -19.33 4.90
CA ALA A 37 -14.87 -19.83 5.61
C ALA A 37 -14.72 -21.31 5.98
N GLU A 38 -14.18 -22.10 5.06
CA GLU A 38 -13.80 -23.50 5.29
C GLU A 38 -12.81 -23.62 6.46
N GLN A 39 -11.75 -22.81 6.43
CA GLN A 39 -10.74 -22.70 7.51
C GLN A 39 -11.37 -22.31 8.85
N ALA A 40 -12.33 -21.38 8.83
CA ALA A 40 -13.05 -20.95 10.04
C ALA A 40 -14.11 -21.96 10.52
N GLY A 41 -14.25 -23.10 9.86
CA GLY A 41 -15.21 -24.15 10.22
C GLY A 41 -16.66 -23.87 9.82
N HIS A 42 -16.91 -22.87 8.97
CA HIS A 42 -18.24 -22.62 8.44
C HIS A 42 -18.63 -23.68 7.39
N THR A 43 -19.92 -23.95 7.27
CA THR A 43 -20.47 -24.88 6.28
C THR A 43 -20.60 -24.27 4.88
N ARG A 44 -20.58 -22.94 4.78
CA ARG A 44 -20.79 -22.16 3.54
C ARG A 44 -20.00 -20.84 3.61
N PRO A 45 -19.71 -20.19 2.48
CA PRO A 45 -18.99 -18.91 2.46
C PRO A 45 -19.83 -17.70 2.93
N GLY A 46 -21.14 -17.89 3.10
CA GLY A 46 -22.12 -16.84 3.38
C GLY A 46 -21.75 -15.90 4.55
N PRO A 47 -21.29 -16.39 5.72
CA PRO A 47 -20.91 -15.53 6.84
C PRO A 47 -19.83 -14.50 6.48
N LEU A 48 -18.75 -14.93 5.81
CA LEU A 48 -17.66 -14.04 5.41
C LEU A 48 -18.04 -13.13 4.22
N GLN A 49 -18.87 -13.63 3.30
CA GLN A 49 -19.43 -12.78 2.24
C GLN A 49 -20.35 -11.70 2.81
N ARG A 50 -21.18 -12.03 3.82
CA ARG A 50 -22.04 -11.09 4.54
C ARG A 50 -21.20 -10.05 5.29
N LEU A 51 -20.12 -10.46 5.96
CA LEU A 51 -19.19 -9.53 6.61
C LEU A 51 -18.71 -8.44 5.64
N LEU A 52 -18.26 -8.82 4.44
CA LEU A 52 -17.72 -7.89 3.47
C LEU A 52 -18.79 -7.08 2.73
N ARG A 53 -19.99 -7.63 2.49
CA ARG A 53 -21.00 -6.97 1.65
C ARG A 53 -22.12 -6.28 2.43
N TYR A 54 -22.66 -6.92 3.45
CA TYR A 54 -23.97 -6.55 4.01
C TYR A 54 -23.96 -6.19 5.49
N ALA A 55 -23.00 -6.71 6.26
CA ALA A 55 -22.88 -6.40 7.68
C ALA A 55 -22.70 -4.88 7.86
N ARG A 56 -23.24 -4.32 8.94
CA ARG A 56 -23.06 -2.91 9.29
C ARG A 56 -21.81 -2.76 10.16
N TRP A 57 -20.75 -2.20 9.57
CA TRP A 57 -19.52 -1.76 10.22
C TRP A 57 -18.77 -0.82 9.29
N ASP A 58 -18.01 0.10 9.87
CA ASP A 58 -17.31 1.14 9.15
C ASP A 58 -15.86 0.73 8.84
N ALA A 59 -15.54 0.62 7.54
CA ALA A 59 -14.21 0.21 7.08
C ALA A 59 -13.16 1.31 7.23
N ASP A 60 -13.57 2.57 7.30
CA ASP A 60 -12.71 3.72 7.52
C ASP A 60 -12.44 3.91 9.02
N ALA A 61 -13.42 3.72 9.89
CA ALA A 61 -13.18 3.70 11.34
C ALA A 61 -12.19 2.58 11.76
N VAL A 62 -12.30 1.38 11.17
CA VAL A 62 -11.33 0.30 11.40
C VAL A 62 -9.95 0.62 10.79
N ARG A 63 -9.89 1.38 9.69
CA ARG A 63 -8.62 1.90 9.14
C ARG A 63 -7.99 2.91 10.10
N ASP A 64 -8.77 3.74 10.77
CA ASP A 64 -8.26 4.72 11.73
C ASP A 64 -7.73 4.04 13.00
N ASP A 65 -8.42 3.03 13.49
CA ASP A 65 -7.91 2.17 14.56
C ASP A 65 -6.58 1.48 14.18
N LEU A 66 -6.47 1.03 12.93
CA LEU A 66 -5.26 0.45 12.36
C LEU A 66 -4.12 1.48 12.28
N ARG A 67 -4.42 2.70 11.85
CA ARG A 67 -3.44 3.79 11.75
C ARG A 67 -2.86 4.12 13.12
N ALA A 68 -3.70 4.27 14.14
CA ALA A 68 -3.27 4.48 15.52
C ALA A 68 -2.41 3.31 16.03
N TYR A 69 -2.84 2.07 15.76
CA TYR A 69 -2.08 0.87 16.12
C TYR A 69 -0.67 0.86 15.50
N ALA A 70 -0.56 1.19 14.21
CA ALA A 70 0.72 1.20 13.52
C ALA A 70 1.67 2.26 14.10
N ALA A 71 1.18 3.46 14.38
CA ALA A 71 1.99 4.52 14.97
C ALA A 71 2.47 4.18 16.39
N GLU A 72 1.62 3.56 17.21
CA GLU A 72 1.96 3.12 18.56
C GLU A 72 3.08 2.07 18.58
N HIS A 73 3.03 1.08 17.68
CA HIS A 73 3.98 -0.06 17.71
C HIS A 73 5.25 0.20 16.90
N LEU A 74 5.18 0.99 15.83
CA LEU A 74 6.33 1.28 14.97
C LEU A 74 7.04 2.59 15.37
N GLY A 75 6.36 3.47 16.10
CA GLY A 75 6.82 4.82 16.42
C GLY A 75 6.42 5.83 15.36
N ALA A 76 6.24 7.09 15.77
CA ALA A 76 5.96 8.21 14.86
C ALA A 76 7.19 9.10 14.62
N ASP A 77 8.15 9.12 15.56
CA ASP A 77 9.30 10.01 15.50
C ASP A 77 10.24 9.65 14.35
N GLY A 78 10.58 10.64 13.53
CA GLY A 78 11.40 10.45 12.33
C GLY A 78 10.75 9.58 11.24
N SER A 79 9.46 9.26 11.39
CA SER A 79 8.71 8.47 10.41
C SER A 79 8.52 9.22 9.10
N VAL A 80 8.42 8.45 8.03
CA VAL A 80 8.20 8.95 6.66
C VAL A 80 6.91 8.33 6.14
N LEU A 81 6.02 9.16 5.61
CA LEU A 81 4.87 8.68 4.85
C LEU A 81 5.30 8.42 3.41
N VAL A 82 5.00 7.23 2.91
CA VAL A 82 5.32 6.82 1.53
C VAL A 82 4.02 6.61 0.78
N VAL A 83 3.77 7.44 -0.23
CA VAL A 83 2.62 7.28 -1.11
C VAL A 83 3.00 6.46 -2.35
N ASP A 84 2.16 5.48 -2.67
CA ASP A 84 2.34 4.62 -3.82
C ASP A 84 1.00 3.97 -4.23
N GLU A 85 0.96 3.38 -5.41
CA GLU A 85 -0.19 2.65 -5.93
C GLU A 85 0.11 1.17 -6.16
N THR A 86 -0.93 0.35 -6.09
CA THR A 86 -0.82 -1.03 -6.54
C THR A 86 -2.05 -1.47 -7.29
N GLY A 87 -1.83 -2.24 -8.35
CA GLY A 87 -2.88 -2.79 -9.18
C GLY A 87 -3.26 -4.21 -8.78
N PHE A 88 -4.53 -4.54 -9.00
CA PHE A 88 -5.11 -5.85 -8.76
C PHE A 88 -5.69 -6.36 -10.07
N LEU A 89 -5.07 -7.40 -10.65
CA LEU A 89 -5.54 -8.00 -11.90
C LEU A 89 -6.91 -8.64 -11.72
N LYS A 90 -7.86 -8.32 -12.61
CA LYS A 90 -9.24 -8.82 -12.53
C LYS A 90 -9.77 -9.19 -13.91
N LYS A 91 -10.80 -10.04 -13.93
CA LYS A 91 -11.52 -10.42 -15.15
C LYS A 91 -12.94 -9.85 -15.10
N GLY A 92 -13.44 -9.41 -16.26
CA GLY A 92 -14.78 -8.84 -16.42
C GLY A 92 -14.86 -7.33 -16.09
N ARG A 93 -16.06 -6.77 -16.26
CA ARG A 93 -16.34 -5.32 -16.21
C ARG A 93 -17.11 -4.86 -14.96
N SER A 94 -17.60 -5.80 -14.15
CA SER A 94 -18.56 -5.51 -13.07
C SER A 94 -17.93 -5.24 -11.70
N LEU A 95 -16.60 -5.17 -11.59
CA LEU A 95 -15.91 -4.91 -10.33
C LEU A 95 -15.64 -3.41 -10.19
N ALA A 96 -16.01 -2.79 -9.07
CA ALA A 96 -15.80 -1.35 -8.82
C ALA A 96 -14.42 -0.86 -9.27
N GLY A 97 -14.34 0.18 -10.10
CA GLY A 97 -13.08 0.76 -10.57
C GLY A 97 -12.26 -0.10 -11.54
N VAL A 98 -12.77 -1.26 -11.99
CA VAL A 98 -12.05 -2.10 -12.96
C VAL A 98 -12.10 -1.51 -14.37
N GLN A 99 -10.95 -1.42 -15.00
CA GLN A 99 -10.81 -1.13 -16.44
C GLN A 99 -9.47 -1.64 -16.96
N ARG A 100 -9.28 -1.60 -18.28
CA ARG A 100 -7.94 -1.71 -18.88
C ARG A 100 -7.16 -0.45 -18.55
N GLN A 101 -6.15 -0.56 -17.70
CA GLN A 101 -5.29 0.55 -17.28
C GLN A 101 -3.88 0.03 -17.00
N TYR A 102 -2.90 0.93 -17.06
CA TYR A 102 -1.55 0.58 -16.65
C TYR A 102 -1.56 0.17 -15.18
N THR A 103 -0.89 -0.95 -14.89
CA THR A 103 -0.71 -1.45 -13.54
C THR A 103 0.77 -1.79 -13.34
N GLY A 104 1.39 -1.17 -12.34
CA GLY A 104 2.79 -1.48 -11.99
C GLY A 104 3.01 -2.96 -11.70
N THR A 105 1.98 -3.68 -11.22
CA THR A 105 2.07 -5.13 -10.95
C THR A 105 2.24 -5.98 -12.21
N ALA A 106 1.73 -5.56 -13.38
CA ALA A 106 1.90 -6.31 -14.63
C ALA A 106 2.89 -5.65 -15.60
N GLY A 107 3.38 -4.44 -15.30
CA GLY A 107 4.25 -3.66 -16.18
C GLY A 107 3.61 -3.26 -17.51
N ARG A 108 2.29 -3.43 -17.67
CA ARG A 108 1.56 -3.21 -18.93
C ARG A 108 0.10 -2.86 -18.67
N ILE A 109 -0.61 -2.48 -19.73
CA ILE A 109 -2.06 -2.23 -19.69
C ILE A 109 -2.81 -3.56 -19.57
N GLU A 110 -3.47 -3.76 -18.45
CA GLU A 110 -4.29 -4.93 -18.17
C GLU A 110 -5.61 -4.52 -17.52
N ASN A 111 -6.58 -5.43 -17.54
CA ASN A 111 -7.82 -5.21 -16.81
C ASN A 111 -7.56 -5.34 -15.30
N ALA A 112 -7.61 -4.22 -14.60
CA ALA A 112 -7.22 -4.14 -13.20
C ALA A 112 -8.05 -3.13 -12.43
N GLN A 113 -8.10 -3.31 -11.10
CA GLN A 113 -8.44 -2.25 -10.15
C GLN A 113 -7.13 -1.63 -9.66
N VAL A 114 -7.08 -0.33 -9.39
CA VAL A 114 -5.89 0.33 -8.84
C VAL A 114 -6.26 0.97 -7.52
N GLY A 115 -5.50 0.67 -6.46
CA GLY A 115 -5.62 1.36 -5.18
C GLY A 115 -4.43 2.28 -4.95
N VAL A 116 -4.70 3.49 -4.45
CA VAL A 116 -3.69 4.42 -3.92
C VAL A 116 -3.57 4.16 -2.42
N PHE A 117 -2.35 4.00 -1.94
CA PHE A 117 -2.05 3.65 -0.56
C PHE A 117 -1.04 4.60 0.06
N LEU A 118 -1.06 4.65 1.39
CA LEU A 118 -0.08 5.36 2.17
C LEU A 118 0.54 4.40 3.19
N ALA A 119 1.85 4.28 3.16
CA ALA A 119 2.62 3.51 4.13
C ALA A 119 3.26 4.45 5.16
N LEU A 120 3.21 4.05 6.44
CA LEU A 120 4.06 4.60 7.49
C LEU A 120 5.35 3.79 7.52
N ALA A 121 6.50 4.45 7.35
CA ALA A 121 7.82 3.81 7.42
C ALA A 121 8.65 4.43 8.56
N THR A 122 9.27 3.56 9.35
CA THR A 122 10.04 3.90 10.56
C THR A 122 11.32 3.06 10.59
N SER A 123 12.19 3.30 11.56
CA SER A 123 13.34 2.42 11.84
C SER A 123 12.92 1.03 12.33
N ARG A 124 11.73 0.90 12.97
CA ARG A 124 11.22 -0.37 13.52
C ARG A 124 10.47 -1.22 12.51
N GLY A 125 9.95 -0.61 11.45
CA GLY A 125 9.18 -1.33 10.44
C GLY A 125 8.30 -0.42 9.59
N ARG A 126 7.40 -1.03 8.83
CA ARG A 126 6.50 -0.32 7.91
C ARG A 126 5.13 -0.96 7.82
N ALA A 127 4.10 -0.13 7.69
CA ALA A 127 2.70 -0.58 7.62
C ALA A 127 1.88 0.29 6.67
N LEU A 128 0.92 -0.32 5.97
CA LEU A 128 -0.08 0.42 5.20
C LEU A 128 -1.12 1.02 6.17
N ILE A 129 -1.28 2.34 6.14
CA ILE A 129 -2.16 3.10 7.06
C ILE A 129 -3.26 3.90 6.36
N GLY A 130 -3.21 3.97 5.03
CA GLY A 130 -4.19 4.68 4.21
C GLY A 130 -4.47 3.95 2.90
N ARG A 131 -5.71 4.07 2.41
CA ARG A 131 -6.17 3.46 1.15
C ARG A 131 -7.31 4.24 0.51
N ARG A 132 -7.30 4.33 -0.83
CA ARG A 132 -8.43 4.73 -1.68
C ARG A 132 -8.45 3.87 -2.94
N LEU A 133 -9.64 3.52 -3.41
CA LEU A 133 -9.78 2.89 -4.71
C LEU A 133 -9.85 3.98 -5.78
N TYR A 134 -9.01 3.90 -6.80
CA TYR A 134 -9.07 4.81 -7.94
C TYR A 134 -10.28 4.47 -8.81
N LEU A 135 -11.11 5.47 -9.09
CA LEU A 135 -12.27 5.35 -9.95
C LEU A 135 -12.01 6.10 -11.27
N PRO A 136 -11.90 5.40 -12.41
CA PRO A 136 -11.64 6.04 -13.68
C PRO A 136 -12.76 6.98 -14.13
N GLU A 137 -12.39 8.18 -14.56
CA GLU A 137 -13.33 9.24 -14.95
C GLU A 137 -14.35 8.76 -16.01
N HIS A 138 -13.87 8.42 -17.20
CA HIS A 138 -14.73 8.19 -18.36
C HIS A 138 -15.44 6.83 -18.38
N SER A 139 -14.92 5.82 -17.68
CA SER A 139 -15.51 4.47 -17.70
C SER A 139 -16.37 4.16 -16.48
N TRP A 140 -16.25 4.94 -15.41
CA TRP A 140 -16.98 4.72 -14.16
C TRP A 140 -17.71 5.96 -13.67
N CYS A 141 -17.07 7.12 -13.59
CA CYS A 141 -17.70 8.30 -12.99
C CYS A 141 -18.88 8.80 -13.82
N THR A 142 -18.85 8.60 -15.14
CA THR A 142 -19.87 8.97 -16.12
C THR A 142 -20.96 7.91 -16.34
N ASP A 143 -20.93 6.77 -15.65
CA ASP A 143 -21.91 5.68 -15.80
C ASP A 143 -22.65 5.41 -14.46
N PRO A 144 -23.78 6.11 -14.21
CA PRO A 144 -24.55 5.96 -12.97
C PRO A 144 -25.05 4.53 -12.74
N GLY A 145 -25.45 3.82 -13.80
CA GLY A 145 -25.95 2.45 -13.70
C GLY A 145 -24.88 1.48 -13.22
N ARG A 146 -23.67 1.58 -13.79
CA ARG A 146 -22.52 0.78 -13.37
C ARG A 146 -22.10 1.11 -11.94
N ARG A 147 -22.15 2.38 -11.54
CA ARG A 147 -21.88 2.83 -10.16
C ARG A 147 -22.86 2.24 -9.16
N LEU A 148 -24.16 2.27 -9.49
CA LEU A 148 -25.22 1.70 -8.65
C LEU A 148 -25.03 0.20 -8.45
N VAL A 149 -24.78 -0.56 -9.53
CA VAL A 149 -24.57 -2.02 -9.47
C VAL A 149 -23.33 -2.40 -8.64
N ALA A 150 -22.27 -1.59 -8.70
CA ALA A 150 -21.08 -1.77 -7.88
C ALA A 150 -21.20 -1.17 -6.47
N GLY A 151 -22.33 -0.50 -6.17
CA GLY A 151 -22.64 0.25 -4.96
C GLY A 151 -21.57 1.24 -4.56
N ILE A 152 -21.12 2.02 -5.54
CA ILE A 152 -20.29 3.19 -5.33
C ILE A 152 -21.19 4.31 -4.78
N PRO A 153 -20.86 4.92 -3.62
CA PRO A 153 -21.64 6.03 -3.09
C PRO A 153 -21.76 7.20 -4.09
N GLU A 154 -22.89 7.89 -4.07
CA GLU A 154 -23.14 9.06 -4.92
C GLU A 154 -22.18 10.22 -4.62
N THR A 155 -21.73 10.32 -3.37
CA THR A 155 -20.74 11.32 -2.92
C THR A 155 -19.34 11.12 -3.51
N VAL A 156 -19.03 9.94 -4.05
CA VAL A 156 -17.71 9.68 -4.66
C VAL A 156 -17.65 10.38 -6.01
N GLN A 157 -16.79 11.38 -6.16
CA GLN A 157 -16.52 12.04 -7.43
C GLN A 157 -15.21 11.54 -8.04
N PHE A 158 -14.95 11.93 -9.30
CA PHE A 158 -13.65 11.68 -9.90
C PHE A 158 -12.55 12.43 -9.13
N ALA A 159 -11.46 11.72 -8.85
CA ALA A 159 -10.23 12.29 -8.33
C ALA A 159 -9.05 11.58 -8.99
N THR A 160 -8.05 12.37 -9.42
CA THR A 160 -6.79 11.81 -9.91
C THR A 160 -6.07 11.10 -8.77
N LYS A 161 -5.14 10.19 -9.11
CA LYS A 161 -4.38 9.47 -8.09
C LYS A 161 -3.54 10.41 -7.20
N PRO A 162 -2.92 11.50 -7.70
CA PRO A 162 -2.32 12.53 -6.85
C PRO A 162 -3.31 13.27 -5.94
N GLN A 163 -4.54 13.53 -6.38
CA GLN A 163 -5.58 14.10 -5.50
C GLN A 163 -5.94 13.12 -4.38
N LEU A 164 -6.17 11.84 -4.70
CA LEU A 164 -6.42 10.80 -3.71
C LEU A 164 -5.25 10.65 -2.72
N ALA A 165 -4.01 10.72 -3.21
CA ALA A 165 -2.82 10.75 -2.37
C ALA A 165 -2.85 11.92 -1.39
N GLY A 166 -3.09 13.14 -1.89
CA GLY A 166 -3.23 14.35 -1.08
C GLY A 166 -4.31 14.22 0.00
N GLU A 167 -5.47 13.68 -0.34
CA GLU A 167 -6.57 13.43 0.61
C GLU A 167 -6.17 12.42 1.70
N ILE A 168 -5.51 11.32 1.33
CA ILE A 168 -5.07 10.30 2.31
C ILE A 168 -4.03 10.89 3.26
N ILE A 169 -3.05 11.64 2.73
CA ILE A 169 -1.99 12.29 3.50
C ILE A 169 -2.58 13.31 4.47
N THR A 170 -3.44 14.20 3.97
CA THR A 170 -4.18 15.20 4.74
C THR A 170 -4.92 14.52 5.91
N ALA A 171 -5.70 13.48 5.62
CA ALA A 171 -6.45 12.76 6.65
C ALA A 171 -5.54 12.05 7.68
N VAL A 172 -4.33 11.62 7.30
CA VAL A 172 -3.35 11.03 8.24
C VAL A 172 -2.78 12.08 9.17
N LEU A 173 -2.37 13.22 8.61
CA LEU A 173 -1.80 14.33 9.37
C LEU A 173 -2.83 14.96 10.31
N ASP A 174 -4.09 15.13 9.87
CA ASP A 174 -5.19 15.64 10.68
C ASP A 174 -5.54 14.71 11.86
N ALA A 175 -5.25 13.41 11.72
CA ALA A 175 -5.41 12.44 12.80
C ALA A 175 -4.23 12.44 13.81
N GLY A 176 -3.29 13.39 13.69
CA GLY A 176 -2.19 13.56 14.63
C GLY A 176 -1.03 12.58 14.46
N ILE A 177 -0.93 11.88 13.32
CA ILE A 177 0.25 11.06 13.04
C ILE A 177 1.43 11.98 12.74
N GLY A 178 2.37 12.08 13.68
CA GLY A 178 3.52 13.00 13.68
C GLY A 178 4.61 12.69 12.64
N ALA A 179 4.24 12.32 11.42
CA ALA A 179 5.21 12.10 10.36
C ALA A 179 5.78 13.43 9.87
N SER A 180 7.10 13.59 10.00
CA SER A 180 7.79 14.83 9.64
C SER A 180 7.97 15.02 8.13
N ARG A 181 7.89 13.93 7.36
CA ARG A 181 8.22 13.93 5.92
C ARG A 181 7.37 12.99 5.09
N VAL A 182 7.20 13.35 3.82
CA VAL A 182 6.47 12.54 2.82
C VAL A 182 7.33 12.28 1.57
N THR A 183 7.23 11.08 1.01
CA THR A 183 7.86 10.72 -0.26
C THR A 183 6.90 9.96 -1.16
N GLY A 184 7.15 10.01 -2.45
CA GLY A 184 6.35 9.36 -3.49
C GLY A 184 7.14 9.24 -4.78
N ASP A 185 6.64 8.41 -5.69
CA ASP A 185 7.20 8.28 -7.02
C ASP A 185 6.89 9.49 -7.93
N GLU A 186 7.29 9.37 -9.20
CA GLU A 186 7.12 10.41 -10.20
C GLU A 186 5.65 10.78 -10.45
N ALA A 187 4.72 9.82 -10.38
CA ALA A 187 3.32 10.09 -10.63
C ALA A 187 2.74 11.10 -9.62
N TYR A 188 3.27 11.12 -8.39
CA TYR A 188 2.87 12.05 -7.35
C TYR A 188 3.71 13.33 -7.33
N GLY A 189 5.03 13.24 -7.55
CA GLY A 189 5.92 14.41 -7.43
C GLY A 189 5.74 15.48 -8.50
N GLN A 190 5.25 15.08 -9.68
CA GLN A 190 4.96 15.99 -10.78
C GLN A 190 3.76 16.89 -10.48
N ASP A 191 2.79 16.43 -9.68
CA ASP A 191 1.63 17.23 -9.31
C ASP A 191 2.01 18.26 -8.24
N PRO A 192 1.83 19.56 -8.48
CA PRO A 192 2.16 20.59 -7.50
C PRO A 192 1.20 20.62 -6.31
N ARG A 193 -0.03 20.09 -6.43
CA ARG A 193 -1.08 20.26 -5.40
C ARG A 193 -0.76 19.51 -4.10
N PRO A 194 -0.36 18.22 -4.12
CA PRO A 194 0.05 17.55 -2.89
C PRO A 194 1.27 18.22 -2.23
N ARG A 195 2.23 18.72 -3.03
CA ARG A 195 3.40 19.43 -2.53
C ARG A 195 3.03 20.73 -1.83
N ALA A 196 2.20 21.57 -2.47
CA ALA A 196 1.72 22.81 -1.86
C ALA A 196 0.94 22.56 -0.55
N GLY A 197 0.11 21.50 -0.51
CA GLY A 197 -0.60 21.11 0.71
C GLY A 197 0.33 20.68 1.86
N LEU A 198 1.45 20.04 1.55
CA LEU A 198 2.48 19.67 2.54
C LEU A 198 3.24 20.89 3.05
N GLU A 199 3.61 21.82 2.17
CA GLU A 199 4.29 23.07 2.54
C GLU A 199 3.43 23.93 3.46
N ALA A 200 2.14 24.07 3.13
CA ALA A 200 1.18 24.80 3.96
C ALA A 200 1.01 24.21 5.37
N ARG A 201 1.35 22.93 5.54
CA ARG A 201 1.29 22.18 6.81
C ARG A 201 2.63 22.07 7.50
N GLY A 202 3.69 22.68 6.98
CA GLY A 202 5.04 22.55 7.54
C GLY A 202 5.63 21.14 7.42
N THR A 203 5.10 20.28 6.54
CA THR A 203 5.54 18.90 6.39
C THR A 203 6.54 18.78 5.25
N GLY A 204 7.77 18.33 5.53
CA GLY A 204 8.81 18.18 4.52
C GLY A 204 8.47 17.14 3.46
N TYR A 205 9.05 17.24 2.26
CA TYR A 205 8.91 16.19 1.26
C TYR A 205 10.17 15.95 0.45
N VAL A 206 10.26 14.73 -0.09
CA VAL A 206 11.21 14.32 -1.13
C VAL A 206 10.45 13.49 -2.15
N MET A 207 10.04 14.10 -3.27
CA MET A 207 9.21 13.42 -4.27
C MET A 207 9.99 13.25 -5.57
N ALA A 208 9.95 12.04 -6.14
CA ALA A 208 10.60 11.79 -7.42
C ALA A 208 9.91 12.59 -8.54
N VAL A 209 10.68 13.01 -9.53
CA VAL A 209 10.20 13.73 -10.72
C VAL A 209 10.97 13.27 -11.97
N ALA A 210 10.40 13.52 -13.15
CA ALA A 210 11.07 13.28 -14.42
C ALA A 210 12.37 14.08 -14.52
N CYS A 211 13.29 13.59 -15.33
CA CYS A 211 14.45 14.34 -15.79
C CYS A 211 14.07 15.65 -16.52
N SER A 212 12.90 15.67 -17.17
CA SER A 212 12.36 16.83 -17.89
C SER A 212 11.69 17.87 -16.98
N MET A 213 11.56 17.60 -15.67
CA MET A 213 10.93 18.53 -14.73
C MET A 213 11.64 19.89 -14.77
N ARG A 214 10.86 20.96 -14.93
CA ARG A 214 11.42 22.31 -14.97
C ARG A 214 11.54 22.87 -13.56
N VAL A 215 12.75 23.28 -13.19
CA VAL A 215 13.05 23.95 -11.92
C VAL A 215 13.57 25.36 -12.20
N ARG A 216 13.39 26.27 -11.25
CA ARG A 216 13.98 27.60 -11.32
C ARG A 216 15.25 27.64 -10.48
N ILE A 217 16.36 28.07 -11.07
CA ILE A 217 17.64 28.29 -10.39
C ILE A 217 17.97 29.78 -10.36
N ASN A 218 19.12 30.16 -9.80
CA ASN A 218 19.58 31.54 -9.70
C ASN A 218 18.55 32.45 -9.00
N HIS A 219 18.12 32.05 -7.80
CA HIS A 219 17.10 32.76 -7.01
C HIS A 219 15.78 32.94 -7.78
N GLY A 220 15.34 31.89 -8.47
CA GLY A 220 14.07 31.86 -9.20
C GLY A 220 14.09 32.46 -10.61
N ARG A 221 15.21 33.05 -11.06
CA ARG A 221 15.29 33.83 -12.31
C ARG A 221 15.39 32.98 -13.56
N THR A 222 16.00 31.80 -13.50
CA THR A 222 16.28 30.99 -14.70
C THR A 222 15.56 29.65 -14.63
N ALA A 223 14.64 29.38 -15.56
CA ALA A 223 13.93 28.11 -15.63
C ALA A 223 14.67 27.09 -16.52
N VAL A 224 15.15 25.99 -15.93
CA VAL A 224 15.92 24.93 -16.59
C VAL A 224 15.27 23.56 -16.38
N ARG A 225 15.59 22.58 -17.22
CA ARG A 225 15.22 21.18 -16.96
C ARG A 225 16.15 20.59 -15.90
N ALA A 226 15.66 19.66 -15.09
CA ALA A 226 16.43 19.04 -14.02
C ALA A 226 17.69 18.32 -14.53
N ASP A 227 17.60 17.63 -15.67
CA ASP A 227 18.75 16.94 -16.28
C ASP A 227 19.85 17.86 -16.80
N THR A 228 19.51 19.03 -17.33
CA THR A 228 20.53 19.97 -17.84
C THR A 228 21.38 20.61 -16.74
N VAL A 229 20.91 20.55 -15.48
CA VAL A 229 21.70 20.97 -14.31
C VAL A 229 22.93 20.09 -14.13
N VAL A 230 22.81 18.79 -14.42
CA VAL A 230 23.84 17.78 -14.13
C VAL A 230 25.17 18.09 -14.81
N GLY A 231 25.13 18.53 -16.07
CA GLY A 231 26.33 18.90 -16.83
C GLY A 231 27.04 20.17 -16.32
N ARG A 232 26.41 20.92 -15.41
CA ARG A 232 26.96 22.16 -14.82
C ARG A 232 27.50 21.96 -13.41
N LEU A 233 27.31 20.77 -12.82
CA LEU A 233 27.75 20.49 -11.45
C LEU A 233 29.24 20.12 -11.45
N PRO A 234 30.06 20.74 -10.58
CA PRO A 234 31.44 20.32 -10.42
C PRO A 234 31.50 18.90 -9.81
N ALA A 235 32.61 18.19 -10.01
CA ALA A 235 32.81 16.86 -9.45
C ALA A 235 32.67 16.86 -7.91
N THR A 236 33.08 17.94 -7.25
CA THR A 236 33.00 18.14 -5.80
C THR A 236 31.56 18.26 -5.27
N ALA A 237 30.57 18.52 -6.12
CA ALA A 237 29.17 18.56 -5.72
C ALA A 237 28.58 17.17 -5.43
N TRP A 238 29.24 16.10 -5.89
CA TRP A 238 28.77 14.73 -5.72
C TRP A 238 29.31 14.10 -4.44
N GLN A 239 28.41 13.61 -3.60
CA GLN A 239 28.72 12.96 -2.34
C GLN A 239 28.15 11.55 -2.31
N ARG A 240 28.94 10.60 -1.82
CA ARG A 240 28.50 9.21 -1.66
C ARG A 240 27.66 9.08 -0.39
N HIS A 241 26.42 8.63 -0.54
CA HIS A 241 25.52 8.38 0.58
C HIS A 241 24.80 7.03 0.45
N ARG A 242 24.46 6.47 1.60
CA ARG A 242 23.68 5.22 1.72
C ARG A 242 22.19 5.51 1.61
N ALA A 243 21.53 4.92 0.62
CA ALA A 243 20.08 5.04 0.38
C ALA A 243 19.30 3.82 0.90
N GLY A 244 19.58 3.44 2.15
CA GLY A 244 18.98 2.28 2.83
C GLY A 244 19.63 0.93 2.49
N ASN A 245 19.05 -0.14 3.01
CA ASN A 245 19.45 -1.52 2.73
C ASN A 245 18.76 -2.06 1.48
N GLY A 246 19.48 -2.81 0.66
CA GLY A 246 18.93 -3.70 -0.35
C GLY A 246 19.08 -5.16 0.06
N ALA A 247 18.62 -6.08 -0.78
CA ALA A 247 18.67 -7.52 -0.53
C ALA A 247 20.09 -8.09 -0.31
N LYS A 248 21.13 -7.39 -0.80
CA LYS A 248 22.55 -7.78 -0.69
C LYS A 248 23.37 -6.84 0.20
N GLY A 249 22.72 -6.03 1.03
CA GLY A 249 23.38 -5.03 1.89
C GLY A 249 23.12 -3.59 1.47
N PRO A 250 23.85 -2.61 2.03
CA PRO A 250 23.60 -1.18 1.83
C PRO A 250 23.67 -0.75 0.35
N ARG A 251 22.70 0.04 -0.10
CA ARG A 251 22.72 0.64 -1.46
C ARG A 251 23.44 1.98 -1.42
N TYR A 252 24.57 2.07 -2.11
CA TYR A 252 25.33 3.32 -2.26
C TYR A 252 25.07 3.95 -3.62
N TYR A 253 24.79 5.24 -3.62
CA TYR A 253 24.70 6.07 -4.82
C TYR A 253 25.51 7.35 -4.60
N ASP A 254 25.87 8.00 -5.70
CA ASP A 254 26.43 9.34 -5.64
C ASP A 254 25.26 10.34 -5.75
N TRP A 255 25.25 11.34 -4.87
CA TRP A 255 24.17 12.31 -4.74
C TRP A 255 24.69 13.73 -4.85
N ALA A 256 23.93 14.58 -5.52
CA ALA A 256 24.15 16.01 -5.54
C ALA A 256 22.82 16.70 -5.24
N TRP A 257 22.88 17.94 -4.75
CA TRP A 257 21.71 18.77 -4.56
C TRP A 257 22.02 20.22 -4.92
N ILE A 258 20.99 20.97 -5.30
CA ILE A 258 21.09 22.42 -5.50
C ILE A 258 19.85 23.10 -4.94
N HIS A 259 20.02 24.35 -4.50
CA HIS A 259 18.87 25.20 -4.18
C HIS A 259 18.10 25.55 -5.45
N ILE A 260 16.78 25.51 -5.37
CA ILE A 260 15.86 25.92 -6.44
C ILE A 260 14.82 26.90 -5.89
N GLY A 261 14.21 27.68 -6.77
CA GLY A 261 13.26 28.72 -6.40
C GLY A 261 13.93 29.94 -5.76
N THR A 262 13.16 30.66 -4.96
CA THR A 262 13.58 31.89 -4.27
C THR A 262 13.94 31.67 -2.81
N SER A 263 13.58 30.53 -2.23
CA SER A 263 13.81 30.18 -0.84
C SER A 263 14.95 29.18 -0.68
N SER A 264 15.69 29.23 0.43
CA SER A 264 16.68 28.19 0.79
C SER A 264 16.05 26.82 1.11
N HIS A 265 14.73 26.76 1.33
CA HIS A 265 14.00 25.54 1.70
C HIS A 265 13.84 24.52 0.57
N HIS A 266 13.90 24.98 -0.68
CA HIS A 266 13.62 24.17 -1.85
C HIS A 266 14.90 23.65 -2.50
N HIS A 267 14.95 22.34 -2.77
CA HIS A 267 16.11 21.71 -3.38
C HIS A 267 15.71 20.79 -4.54
N LEU A 268 16.55 20.75 -5.56
CA LEU A 268 16.59 19.63 -6.51
C LEU A 268 17.65 18.65 -6.01
N LEU A 269 17.24 17.44 -5.66
CA LEU A 269 18.13 16.34 -5.30
C LEU A 269 18.30 15.42 -6.51
N ILE A 270 19.54 15.00 -6.75
CA ILE A 270 19.96 14.23 -7.92
C ILE A 270 20.72 13.00 -7.43
N ARG A 271 20.27 11.83 -7.86
CA ARG A 271 20.93 10.55 -7.62
C ARG A 271 21.60 10.07 -8.89
N ARG A 272 22.82 9.58 -8.80
CA ARG A 272 23.53 8.88 -9.86
C ARG A 272 23.84 7.44 -9.46
N ASN A 273 23.44 6.50 -10.31
CA ASN A 273 23.86 5.10 -10.21
C ASN A 273 25.35 4.99 -10.55
N ARG A 274 26.12 4.38 -9.65
CA ARG A 274 27.58 4.28 -9.77
C ARG A 274 28.04 3.32 -10.87
N THR A 275 27.20 2.34 -11.20
CA THR A 275 27.52 1.31 -12.20
C THR A 275 26.96 1.69 -13.56
N THR A 276 25.70 2.14 -13.61
CA THR A 276 25.02 2.42 -14.89
C THR A 276 25.09 3.88 -15.32
N GLY A 277 25.47 4.80 -14.42
CA GLY A 277 25.39 6.24 -14.66
C GLY A 277 23.96 6.80 -14.65
N GLU A 278 22.94 5.95 -14.51
CA GLU A 278 21.53 6.35 -14.54
C GLU A 278 21.20 7.41 -13.47
N LEU A 279 20.44 8.42 -13.87
CA LEU A 279 20.08 9.55 -13.04
C LEU A 279 18.62 9.45 -12.56
N ALA A 280 18.37 9.86 -11.31
CA ALA A 280 17.03 10.08 -10.80
C ALA A 280 16.96 11.43 -10.09
N PHE A 281 15.82 12.11 -10.21
CA PHE A 281 15.62 13.48 -9.75
C PHE A 281 14.50 13.55 -8.74
N TYR A 282 14.64 14.42 -7.74
CA TYR A 282 13.64 14.62 -6.69
C TYR A 282 13.48 16.10 -6.37
N LEU A 283 12.23 16.55 -6.25
CA LEU A 283 11.93 17.84 -5.64
C LEU A 283 11.84 17.66 -4.14
N CYS A 284 12.55 18.53 -3.42
CA CYS A 284 12.63 18.49 -1.97
C CYS A 284 12.21 19.83 -1.38
N TRP A 285 11.49 19.76 -0.26
CA TRP A 285 11.22 20.92 0.57
C TRP A 285 11.33 20.53 2.04
N SER A 286 11.82 21.45 2.88
CA SER A 286 11.87 21.28 4.33
C SER A 286 11.61 22.62 5.05
N PRO A 287 10.81 22.62 6.13
CA PRO A 287 10.52 23.85 6.88
C PRO A 287 11.75 24.44 7.56
N THR A 288 12.73 23.60 7.88
CA THR A 288 14.02 23.96 8.48
C THR A 288 15.16 23.49 7.59
N GLU A 289 16.37 23.96 7.87
CA GLU A 289 17.57 23.41 7.25
C GLU A 289 17.67 21.89 7.50
N VAL A 290 18.17 21.18 6.50
CA VAL A 290 18.22 19.71 6.48
C VAL A 290 19.54 19.28 5.85
N SER A 291 20.12 18.18 6.33
CA SER A 291 21.33 17.63 5.74
C SER A 291 21.02 16.85 4.45
N LEU A 292 22.00 16.77 3.54
CA LEU A 292 21.91 15.90 2.36
C LEU A 292 21.62 14.44 2.77
N SER A 293 22.25 13.94 3.83
CA SER A 293 22.07 12.57 4.32
C SER A 293 20.61 12.28 4.69
N GLU A 294 19.92 13.25 5.29
CA GLU A 294 18.51 13.12 5.66
C GLU A 294 17.59 13.09 4.43
N LEU A 295 17.83 13.93 3.42
CA LEU A 295 17.08 13.86 2.16
C LEU A 295 17.31 12.53 1.42
N VAL A 296 18.55 12.03 1.42
CA VAL A 296 18.91 10.72 0.85
C VAL A 296 18.22 9.57 1.61
N ARG A 297 18.14 9.65 2.94
CA ARG A 297 17.41 8.68 3.77
C ARG A 297 15.95 8.61 3.34
N VAL A 298 15.28 9.76 3.20
CA VAL A 298 13.86 9.84 2.81
C VAL A 298 13.65 9.30 1.39
N ALA A 299 14.50 9.70 0.43
CA ALA A 299 14.45 9.18 -0.94
C ALA A 299 14.64 7.65 -0.98
N GLY A 300 15.53 7.11 -0.14
CA GLY A 300 15.81 5.69 -0.02
C GLY A 300 14.66 4.89 0.60
N ILE A 301 13.90 5.49 1.52
CA ILE A 301 12.75 4.89 2.22
C ILE A 301 11.56 4.65 1.28
N ARG A 302 11.47 5.34 0.14
CA ARG A 302 10.40 5.18 -0.86
C ARG A 302 10.11 3.72 -1.23
N TRP A 303 11.13 2.86 -1.24
CA TRP A 303 10.99 1.42 -1.52
C TRP A 303 10.11 0.66 -0.49
N SER A 304 9.86 1.25 0.68
CA SER A 304 9.06 0.64 1.75
C SER A 304 7.61 0.39 1.35
N ALA A 305 7.02 1.18 0.44
CA ALA A 305 5.67 0.93 -0.04
C ALA A 305 5.59 -0.35 -0.89
N GLU A 306 6.57 -0.57 -1.76
CA GLU A 306 6.67 -1.80 -2.56
C GLU A 306 6.86 -3.04 -1.65
N GLU A 307 7.73 -2.95 -0.64
CA GLU A 307 7.89 -4.03 0.35
C GLU A 307 6.59 -4.30 1.13
N CYS A 308 5.86 -3.25 1.50
CA CYS A 308 4.52 -3.36 2.08
C CYS A 308 3.56 -4.10 1.15
N PHE A 309 3.53 -3.78 -0.15
CA PHE A 309 2.65 -4.46 -1.11
C PHE A 309 3.03 -5.91 -1.31
N GLN A 310 4.31 -6.22 -1.43
CA GLN A 310 4.79 -7.60 -1.57
C GLN A 310 4.43 -8.42 -0.33
N ALA A 311 4.64 -7.88 0.87
CA ALA A 311 4.23 -8.53 2.11
C ALA A 311 2.70 -8.67 2.20
N ALA A 312 1.94 -7.63 1.86
CA ALA A 312 0.48 -7.66 1.93
C ALA A 312 -0.13 -8.70 0.99
N LYS A 313 0.37 -8.80 -0.24
CA LYS A 313 -0.08 -9.80 -1.23
C LYS A 313 0.32 -11.21 -0.81
N SER A 314 1.61 -11.42 -0.54
CA SER A 314 2.14 -12.77 -0.25
C SER A 314 1.73 -13.34 1.11
N GLN A 315 1.59 -12.50 2.15
CA GLN A 315 1.36 -12.99 3.52
C GLN A 315 -0.11 -12.96 3.91
N VAL A 316 -0.85 -11.91 3.54
CA VAL A 316 -2.24 -11.71 4.00
C VAL A 316 -3.24 -11.62 2.85
N GLY A 317 -2.81 -11.92 1.62
CA GLY A 317 -3.68 -12.07 0.46
C GLY A 317 -4.42 -10.81 0.05
N LEU A 318 -3.75 -9.65 0.11
CA LEU A 318 -4.31 -8.34 -0.30
C LEU A 318 -4.96 -8.36 -1.69
N ASP A 319 -4.52 -9.22 -2.60
CA ASP A 319 -5.00 -9.37 -3.98
C ASP A 319 -5.80 -10.66 -4.23
N HIS A 320 -5.95 -11.53 -3.22
CA HIS A 320 -6.63 -12.83 -3.34
C HIS A 320 -8.15 -12.73 -3.38
N TYR A 321 -8.72 -11.55 -3.10
CA TYR A 321 -10.17 -11.34 -3.05
C TYR A 321 -10.88 -11.50 -4.40
N GLN A 322 -12.16 -11.80 -4.31
CA GLN A 322 -13.10 -11.93 -5.43
C GLN A 322 -14.31 -10.99 -5.29
N VAL A 323 -14.21 -9.96 -4.45
CA VAL A 323 -15.26 -8.98 -4.24
C VAL A 323 -15.47 -8.10 -5.47
N ARG A 324 -16.71 -7.66 -5.69
CA ARG A 324 -17.09 -6.79 -6.82
C ARG A 324 -17.52 -5.39 -6.39
N HIS A 325 -18.01 -5.26 -5.17
CA HIS A 325 -18.66 -4.05 -4.65
C HIS A 325 -17.65 -3.09 -4.02
N TRP A 326 -17.90 -1.79 -4.13
CA TRP A 326 -17.07 -0.73 -3.55
C TRP A 326 -16.77 -0.96 -2.06
N THR A 327 -17.83 -1.12 -1.26
CA THR A 327 -17.74 -1.36 0.18
C THR A 327 -16.96 -2.64 0.50
N SER A 328 -17.17 -3.70 -0.28
CA SER A 328 -16.50 -4.98 -0.04
C SER A 328 -15.01 -4.92 -0.35
N TRP A 329 -14.60 -4.13 -1.34
CA TRP A 329 -13.19 -3.85 -1.60
C TRP A 329 -12.58 -3.12 -0.40
N HIS A 330 -13.20 -2.02 0.04
CA HIS A 330 -12.73 -1.22 1.17
C HIS A 330 -12.57 -2.08 2.44
N ARG A 331 -13.54 -2.94 2.72
CA ARG A 331 -13.53 -3.86 3.87
C ARG A 331 -12.44 -4.93 3.78
N HIS A 332 -12.29 -5.60 2.65
CA HIS A 332 -11.24 -6.60 2.48
C HIS A 332 -9.86 -5.97 2.63
N ILE A 333 -9.61 -4.85 1.94
CA ILE A 333 -8.31 -4.18 1.96
C ILE A 333 -7.99 -3.68 3.38
N THR A 334 -8.94 -3.09 4.11
CA THR A 334 -8.73 -2.72 5.52
C THR A 334 -8.35 -3.93 6.38
N LEU A 335 -9.06 -5.06 6.26
CA LEU A 335 -8.77 -6.25 7.08
C LEU A 335 -7.42 -6.87 6.72
N ALA A 336 -7.03 -6.87 5.45
CA ALA A 336 -5.71 -7.31 5.01
C ALA A 336 -4.60 -6.39 5.54
N MET A 337 -4.77 -5.06 5.44
CA MET A 337 -3.82 -4.11 6.04
C MET A 337 -3.71 -4.31 7.56
N HIS A 338 -4.84 -4.58 8.24
CA HIS A 338 -4.86 -4.83 9.69
C HIS A 338 -4.12 -6.11 10.07
N ALA A 339 -4.31 -7.20 9.30
CA ALA A 339 -3.57 -8.44 9.51
C ALA A 339 -2.06 -8.25 9.29
N LEU A 340 -1.66 -7.49 8.26
CA LEU A 340 -0.24 -7.21 8.01
C LEU A 340 0.35 -6.36 9.14
N ALA A 341 -0.31 -5.28 9.55
CA ALA A 341 0.19 -4.41 10.62
C ALA A 341 0.34 -5.16 11.94
N PHE A 342 -0.56 -6.09 12.25
CA PHE A 342 -0.41 -6.99 13.40
C PHE A 342 0.90 -7.80 13.32
N LEU A 343 1.19 -8.42 12.18
CA LEU A 343 2.44 -9.17 11.98
C LEU A 343 3.67 -8.26 12.04
N THR A 344 3.61 -7.07 11.45
CA THR A 344 4.72 -6.10 11.49
C THR A 344 4.99 -5.62 12.91
N ALA A 345 3.95 -5.34 13.70
CA ALA A 345 4.09 -4.94 15.09
C ALA A 345 4.77 -6.05 15.92
N LEU A 346 4.31 -7.30 15.79
CA LEU A 346 4.96 -8.44 16.45
C LEU A 346 6.43 -8.59 16.04
N ALA A 347 6.77 -8.38 14.77
CA ALA A 347 8.16 -8.39 14.30
C ALA A 347 8.98 -7.26 14.93
N ALA A 348 8.40 -6.06 15.02
CA ALA A 348 9.03 -4.90 15.61
C ALA A 348 9.26 -5.06 17.13
N ASP A 349 8.36 -5.73 17.83
CA ASP A 349 8.45 -5.97 19.28
C ASP A 349 9.37 -7.15 19.62
N ALA A 350 9.44 -8.17 18.75
CA ALA A 350 10.36 -9.28 18.90
C ALA A 350 11.81 -8.96 18.48
N ALA A 351 12.04 -7.83 17.79
CA ALA A 351 13.37 -7.42 17.37
C ALA A 351 14.22 -7.04 18.61
N PRO A 352 15.46 -7.58 18.75
CA PRO A 352 16.33 -7.22 19.86
C PRO A 352 16.63 -5.73 19.85
N GLN A 353 16.64 -5.10 21.03
CA GLN A 353 17.20 -3.76 21.19
C GLN A 353 18.73 -3.84 21.04
N ARG A 354 19.24 -3.78 19.80
CA ARG A 354 20.69 -3.70 19.59
C ARG A 354 21.12 -2.23 19.68
N PRO A 355 22.16 -1.90 20.47
CA PRO A 355 22.87 -0.64 20.32
C PRO A 355 23.35 -0.53 18.88
N ALA A 356 23.19 0.65 18.29
CA ALA A 356 23.74 0.98 16.99
C ALA A 356 25.26 1.14 17.10
N ASP A 357 26.01 0.06 17.35
CA ASP A 357 27.46 0.07 17.19
C ASP A 357 27.78 -0.26 15.72
N PRO A 358 28.25 0.72 14.93
CA PRO A 358 28.58 0.53 13.52
C PRO A 358 29.81 -0.38 13.31
N HIS A 359 30.57 -0.66 14.38
CA HIS A 359 31.83 -1.40 14.33
C HIS A 359 31.72 -2.85 14.80
N HIS A 360 30.55 -3.32 15.19
CA HIS A 360 30.40 -4.74 15.54
C HIS A 360 30.41 -5.60 14.25
N PRO A 361 31.43 -6.45 14.04
CA PRO A 361 31.47 -7.29 12.87
C PRO A 361 30.24 -8.21 12.86
N ALA A 362 29.69 -8.44 11.66
CA ALA A 362 28.52 -9.28 11.41
C ALA A 362 28.84 -10.79 11.59
N HIS A 363 29.44 -11.14 12.71
CA HIS A 363 29.68 -12.50 13.17
C HIS A 363 28.87 -12.77 14.44
N SER A 364 27.60 -12.36 14.46
CA SER A 364 26.69 -12.87 15.50
C SER A 364 26.23 -14.25 15.09
N SER A 365 26.63 -15.29 15.82
CA SER A 365 26.14 -16.68 15.68
C SER A 365 24.65 -16.86 16.01
N GLY A 366 23.98 -15.79 16.43
CA GLY A 366 22.55 -15.79 16.73
C GLY A 366 21.66 -15.69 15.47
N PRO A 367 20.41 -16.18 15.57
CA PRO A 367 19.45 -16.10 14.46
C PRO A 367 19.10 -14.65 14.12
N ILE A 368 18.72 -14.42 12.86
CA ILE A 368 18.14 -13.15 12.44
C ILE A 368 16.81 -12.88 13.16
N ALA A 369 16.42 -11.60 13.27
CA ALA A 369 15.15 -11.22 13.89
C ALA A 369 13.95 -11.87 13.17
N LEU A 370 12.88 -12.14 13.94
CA LEU A 370 11.66 -12.73 13.39
C LEU A 370 11.07 -11.85 12.29
N THR A 371 10.89 -12.45 11.12
CA THR A 371 10.32 -11.77 9.95
C THR A 371 8.81 -11.93 9.92
N VAL A 372 8.11 -11.03 9.22
CA VAL A 372 6.65 -11.13 8.99
C VAL A 372 6.22 -12.51 8.46
N PRO A 373 6.90 -13.10 7.44
CA PRO A 373 6.58 -14.45 6.99
C PRO A 373 6.73 -15.53 8.06
N GLU A 374 7.79 -15.46 8.88
CA GLU A 374 8.02 -16.47 9.92
C GLU A 374 6.99 -16.35 11.05
N ILE A 375 6.68 -15.13 11.50
CA ILE A 375 5.63 -14.91 12.52
C ILE A 375 4.28 -15.43 12.00
N ARG A 376 3.94 -15.17 10.74
CA ARG A 376 2.71 -15.72 10.15
C ARG A 376 2.72 -17.24 10.13
N ARG A 377 3.85 -17.86 9.76
CA ARG A 377 4.01 -19.32 9.76
C ARG A 377 3.76 -19.89 11.16
N LEU A 378 4.39 -19.32 12.19
CA LEU A 378 4.21 -19.72 13.58
C LEU A 378 2.75 -19.54 14.02
N PHE A 379 2.12 -18.41 13.68
CA PHE A 379 0.72 -18.16 13.97
C PHE A 379 -0.20 -19.20 13.29
N GLY A 380 0.08 -19.54 12.03
CA GLY A 380 -0.66 -20.57 11.30
C GLY A 380 -0.50 -21.98 11.89
N ALA A 381 0.64 -22.27 12.52
CA ALA A 381 0.89 -23.53 13.23
C ALA A 381 0.19 -23.57 14.60
N LEU A 382 0.23 -22.48 15.36
CA LEU A 382 -0.37 -22.39 16.70
C LEU A 382 -1.90 -22.31 16.66
N PHE A 383 -2.46 -21.61 15.66
CA PHE A 383 -3.90 -21.44 15.51
C PHE A 383 -4.48 -22.33 14.40
N HIS A 384 -3.91 -23.53 14.23
CA HIS A 384 -4.42 -24.50 13.26
C HIS A 384 -5.87 -24.87 13.63
N PRO A 385 -6.80 -24.89 12.66
CA PRO A 385 -8.14 -25.39 12.93
C PRO A 385 -8.06 -26.87 13.34
N PRO A 386 -8.99 -27.35 14.17
CA PRO A 386 -9.06 -28.76 14.50
C PRO A 386 -9.18 -29.61 13.22
N ALA A 387 -8.75 -30.88 13.31
CA ALA A 387 -8.82 -31.83 12.21
C ALA A 387 -10.19 -31.79 11.52
N VAL A 388 -10.19 -31.55 10.20
CA VAL A 388 -11.41 -31.40 9.42
C VAL A 388 -11.98 -32.80 9.13
N PRO A 389 -13.20 -33.12 9.59
CA PRO A 389 -13.79 -34.45 9.33
C PRO A 389 -13.98 -34.69 7.84
N ALA A 390 -13.85 -35.95 7.40
CA ALA A 390 -14.03 -36.34 5.99
C ALA A 390 -15.37 -35.85 5.41
N VAL A 391 -16.45 -35.91 6.19
CA VAL A 391 -17.78 -35.39 5.80
C VAL A 391 -17.73 -33.90 5.44
N ARG A 392 -16.94 -33.09 6.15
CA ARG A 392 -16.80 -31.65 5.89
C ARG A 392 -15.95 -31.40 4.65
N LEU A 393 -14.89 -32.18 4.43
CA LEU A 393 -14.08 -32.13 3.21
C LEU A 393 -14.93 -32.46 1.98
N LEU A 394 -15.70 -33.56 2.03
CA LEU A 394 -16.61 -33.97 0.95
C LEU A 394 -17.70 -32.94 0.71
N HIS A 395 -18.25 -32.33 1.77
CA HIS A 395 -19.23 -31.25 1.65
C HIS A 395 -18.68 -30.05 0.88
N TRP A 396 -17.50 -29.54 1.24
CA TRP A 396 -16.88 -28.42 0.53
C TRP A 396 -16.47 -28.77 -0.90
N SER A 397 -16.00 -30.00 -1.14
CA SER A 397 -15.73 -30.51 -2.49
C SER A 397 -16.99 -30.50 -3.36
N ASN A 398 -18.08 -31.08 -2.85
CA ASN A 398 -19.38 -31.09 -3.54
C ASN A 398 -19.92 -29.67 -3.77
N TRP A 399 -19.81 -28.80 -2.78
CA TRP A 399 -20.24 -27.41 -2.90
C TRP A 399 -19.47 -26.67 -4.01
N ARG A 400 -18.13 -26.78 -4.04
CA ARG A 400 -17.29 -26.15 -5.07
C ARG A 400 -17.65 -26.64 -6.47
N ARG A 401 -17.79 -27.96 -6.66
CA ARG A 401 -18.16 -28.54 -7.97
C ARG A 401 -19.53 -28.07 -8.45
N ARG A 402 -20.54 -28.05 -7.57
CA ARG A 402 -21.89 -27.54 -7.90
C ARG A 402 -21.87 -26.06 -8.29
N HIS A 403 -21.09 -25.26 -7.57
CA HIS A 403 -20.95 -23.84 -7.87
C HIS A 403 -20.22 -23.59 -9.20
N GLN A 404 -19.11 -24.30 -9.44
CA GLN A 404 -18.38 -24.24 -10.71
C GLN A 404 -19.25 -24.67 -11.90
N ALA A 405 -20.05 -25.75 -11.75
CA ALA A 405 -21.00 -26.17 -12.77
C ALA A 405 -22.04 -25.08 -13.06
N THR A 406 -22.53 -24.39 -12.03
CA THR A 406 -23.47 -23.27 -12.20
C THR A 406 -22.82 -22.09 -12.90
N ALA A 407 -21.60 -21.69 -12.49
CA ALA A 407 -20.85 -20.62 -13.16
C ALA A 407 -20.56 -20.96 -14.63
N ARG A 408 -20.19 -22.20 -14.93
CA ARG A 408 -19.96 -22.70 -16.30
C ARG A 408 -21.24 -22.59 -17.14
N ARG A 409 -22.39 -23.02 -16.62
CA ARG A 409 -23.69 -22.87 -17.30
C ARG A 409 -24.04 -21.41 -17.57
N SER A 410 -23.86 -20.51 -16.60
CA SER A 410 -24.08 -19.08 -16.79
C SER A 410 -23.16 -18.48 -17.86
N HIS A 411 -21.89 -18.90 -17.90
CA HIS A 411 -20.96 -18.46 -18.94
C HIS A 411 -21.37 -18.94 -20.33
N TYR A 412 -21.81 -20.20 -20.48
CA TYR A 412 -22.31 -20.70 -21.77
C TYR A 412 -23.58 -19.98 -22.22
N ARG A 413 -24.55 -19.77 -21.32
CA ARG A 413 -25.77 -19.01 -21.63
C ARG A 413 -25.48 -17.60 -22.11
N ARG A 414 -24.53 -16.91 -21.47
CA ARG A 414 -24.15 -15.56 -21.90
C ARG A 414 -23.47 -15.57 -23.28
N ARG A 415 -22.54 -16.51 -23.52
CA ARG A 415 -21.87 -16.62 -24.83
C ARG A 415 -22.87 -16.90 -25.96
N THR A 416 -23.78 -17.83 -25.74
CA THR A 416 -24.82 -18.18 -26.72
C THR A 416 -25.81 -17.03 -26.96
N ALA A 417 -26.15 -16.24 -25.94
CA ALA A 417 -26.96 -15.03 -26.09
C ALA A 417 -26.22 -13.92 -26.86
N ASP A 418 -24.92 -13.72 -26.60
CA ASP A 418 -24.09 -12.75 -27.34
C ASP A 418 -23.90 -13.18 -28.82
N GLU A 419 -23.80 -14.50 -29.09
CA GLU A 419 -23.67 -15.09 -30.43
C GLU A 419 -24.98 -15.08 -31.24
N SER A 420 -26.14 -14.93 -30.59
CA SER A 420 -27.46 -14.87 -31.26
C SER A 420 -28.00 -13.44 -31.43
N ALA A 421 -27.29 -12.44 -30.89
CA ALA A 421 -27.64 -11.03 -30.97
C ALA A 421 -26.72 -10.21 -31.92
N GLY A 422 -25.73 -10.86 -32.54
CA GLY A 422 -24.90 -10.30 -33.62
C GLY A 422 -25.18 -11.03 -34.92
#